data_AF-A0A1D2TSB8-F1
#
_entry.id   AF-A0A1D2TSB8-F1
#
_cell.length_a   1.000
_cell.length_b   1.000
_cell.length_c   1.000
_cell.angle_alpha   90.00
_cell.angle_beta   90.00
_cell.angle_gamma   90.00
#
_symmetry.space_group_name_H-M   'P 1'
#
loop_
_entity.id
_entity.type
_entity.pdbx_description
1 polymer ?
#
loop_
_entity_poly.entity_id
_entity_poly.type
_entity_poly.pdbx_seq_one_letter_code
_entity_poly.pdbx_strand_id
1 'polypeptide(L)'
;MILLYLLAVNLAAFAAMGLDKSSAIRGVERIPERTLLTLAAVGGSLGALAAQQVFRHKTRKQPFAAWLLGIVAVQAALVLIASRAAG
;
A
#
# COMPACT_ATOMS: atom_id res chain seq x y z
N MET A 1 12.18 5.21 -16.50
CA MET A 1 11.77 3.84 -16.10
C MET A 1 11.27 3.76 -14.65
N ILE A 2 11.95 4.36 -13.66
CA ILE A 2 11.53 4.32 -12.24
C ILE A 2 10.11 4.86 -11.99
N LEU A 3 9.72 5.96 -12.64
CA LEU A 3 8.38 6.56 -12.47
C LEU A 3 7.26 5.64 -12.98
N LEU A 4 7.48 4.97 -14.11
CA LEU A 4 6.51 4.01 -14.66
C LEU A 4 6.37 2.79 -13.75
N TYR A 5 7.49 2.30 -13.21
CA TYR A 5 7.48 1.22 -12.22
C TYR A 5 6.69 1.62 -10.97
N LEU A 6 6.96 2.81 -10.41
CA LEU A 6 6.22 3.33 -9.25
C LEU A 6 4.73 3.50 -9.56
N LEU A 7 4.39 4.04 -10.72
CA LEU A 7 3.00 4.18 -11.14
C LEU A 7 2.31 2.81 -11.22
N ALA A 8 2.94 1.82 -11.86
CA ALA A 8 2.40 0.47 -12.00
C ALA A 8 2.20 -0.23 -10.65
N VAL A 9 3.17 -0.18 -9.74
CA VAL A 9 3.04 -0.83 -8.43
C VAL A 9 2.00 -0.14 -7.53
N ASN A 10 1.84 1.18 -7.65
CA ASN A 10 0.79 1.91 -6.93
C ASN A 10 -0.61 1.58 -7.48
N LEU A 11 -0.77 1.50 -8.80
CA LEU A 11 -2.00 1.02 -9.44
C LEU A 11 -2.33 -0.41 -9.02
N ALA A 12 -1.33 -1.30 -9.00
CA ALA A 12 -1.50 -2.68 -8.58
C ALA A 12 -1.92 -2.79 -7.10
N ALA A 13 -1.27 -2.04 -6.20
CA ALA A 13 -1.65 -2.00 -4.79
C ALA A 13 -3.07 -1.46 -4.57
N PHE A 14 -3.44 -0.40 -5.32
CA PHE A 14 -4.78 0.17 -5.26
C PHE A 14 -5.84 -0.83 -5.74
N ALA A 15 -5.61 -1.45 -6.90
CA ALA A 15 -6.51 -2.44 -7.50
C ALA A 15 -6.66 -3.67 -6.59
N ALA A 16 -5.55 -4.18 -6.03
CA ALA A 16 -5.58 -5.31 -5.11
C ALA A 16 -6.45 -5.03 -3.88
N MET A 17 -6.37 -3.84 -3.27
CA MET A 17 -7.26 -3.49 -2.16
C MET A 17 -8.73 -3.29 -2.58
N GLY A 18 -8.97 -2.79 -3.79
CA GLY A 18 -10.32 -2.73 -4.35
C GLY A 18 -10.92 -4.13 -4.57
N LEU A 19 -10.13 -5.06 -5.10
CA LEU A 19 -10.50 -6.46 -5.28
C LEU A 19 -10.72 -7.15 -3.93
N ASP A 20 -9.91 -6.88 -2.92
CA ASP A 20 -10.11 -7.40 -1.56
C ASP A 20 -11.44 -6.91 -0.96
N LYS A 21 -11.81 -5.63 -1.16
CA LYS A 21 -13.13 -5.12 -0.74
C LYS A 21 -14.26 -5.80 -1.50
N SER A 22 -14.15 -5.94 -2.82
CA SER A 22 -15.15 -6.65 -3.63
C SER A 22 -15.30 -8.11 -3.17
N SER A 23 -14.19 -8.76 -2.85
CA SER A 23 -14.16 -10.15 -2.36
C SER A 23 -14.81 -10.27 -0.98
N ALA A 24 -14.55 -9.30 -0.10
CA ALA A 24 -15.19 -9.19 1.20
C ALA A 24 -16.71 -9.03 1.13
N ILE A 25 -17.24 -8.34 0.10
CA ILE A 25 -18.68 -8.15 -0.11
C ILE A 25 -19.32 -9.42 -0.71
N ARG A 26 -18.64 -10.07 -1.66
CA ARG A 26 -19.14 -11.26 -2.36
C ARG A 26 -18.97 -12.56 -1.56
N GLY A 27 -18.29 -12.51 -0.41
CA GLY A 27 -18.02 -13.70 0.41
C GLY A 27 -17.04 -14.68 -0.24
N VAL A 28 -16.24 -14.23 -1.20
CA VAL A 28 -15.20 -15.05 -1.85
C VAL A 28 -13.86 -14.89 -1.12
N GLU A 29 -12.88 -15.69 -1.52
CA GLU A 29 -11.56 -15.70 -0.91
C GLU A 29 -10.92 -14.30 -0.90
N ARG A 30 -10.46 -13.87 0.28
CA ARG A 30 -9.86 -12.56 0.50
C ARG A 30 -8.38 -12.58 0.18
N ILE A 31 -7.83 -11.42 -0.19
CA ILE A 31 -6.39 -11.31 -0.44
C ILE A 31 -5.68 -11.28 0.92
N PRO A 32 -4.66 -12.13 1.14
CA PRO A 32 -3.89 -12.14 2.37
C PRO A 32 -3.31 -10.75 2.66
N GLU A 33 -3.40 -10.30 3.92
CA GLU A 33 -2.88 -8.99 4.33
C GLU A 33 -1.38 -8.84 4.02
N ARG A 34 -0.63 -9.94 4.10
CA ARG A 34 0.79 -9.98 3.75
C ARG A 34 1.03 -9.52 2.31
N THR A 35 0.24 -10.00 1.35
CA THR A 35 0.37 -9.62 -0.07
C THR A 35 0.15 -8.13 -0.27
N LEU A 36 -0.87 -7.57 0.38
CA LEU A 36 -1.18 -6.15 0.31
C LEU A 36 -0.06 -5.30 0.94
N LEU A 37 0.49 -5.73 2.08
CA LEU A 37 1.63 -5.07 2.73
C LEU A 37 2.92 -5.20 1.90
N THR A 38 3.16 -6.33 1.24
CA THR A 38 4.32 -6.51 0.35
C THR A 38 4.23 -5.56 -0.85
N LEU A 39 3.04 -5.41 -1.46
CA LEU A 39 2.83 -4.43 -2.53
C LEU A 39 3.12 -3.00 -2.07
N ALA A 40 2.69 -2.65 -0.85
CA ALA A 40 3.02 -1.35 -0.27
C ALA A 40 4.55 -1.20 -0.04
N ALA A 41 5.21 -2.22 0.50
CA ALA A 41 6.64 -2.20 0.84
C ALA A 41 7.55 -2.08 -0.39
N VAL A 42 7.17 -2.67 -1.52
CA VAL A 42 7.94 -2.65 -2.77
C VAL A 42 7.77 -1.31 -3.54
N GLY A 43 6.89 -0.43 -3.08
CA GLY A 43 6.74 0.94 -3.63
C GLY A 43 5.30 1.35 -3.93
N GLY A 44 4.32 0.47 -3.67
CA GLY A 44 2.89 0.73 -3.86
C GLY A 44 2.21 1.41 -2.66
N SER A 45 2.97 1.97 -1.73
CA SER A 45 2.46 2.48 -0.45
C SER A 45 1.46 3.63 -0.61
N LEU A 46 1.66 4.52 -1.60
CA LEU A 46 0.72 5.61 -1.89
C LEU A 46 -0.61 5.08 -2.44
N GLY A 47 -0.55 4.13 -3.36
CA GLY A 47 -1.72 3.46 -3.94
C GLY A 47 -2.48 2.66 -2.90
N ALA A 48 -1.76 2.01 -1.98
CA ALA A 48 -2.36 1.35 -0.83
C ALA A 48 -3.04 2.37 0.11
N LEU A 49 -2.37 3.45 0.54
CA LEU A 49 -3.01 4.48 1.37
C LEU A 49 -4.25 5.08 0.70
N ALA A 50 -4.17 5.40 -0.59
CA ALA A 50 -5.29 5.92 -1.36
C ALA A 50 -6.45 4.93 -1.39
N ALA A 51 -6.20 3.65 -1.68
CA ALA A 51 -7.23 2.63 -1.67
C ALA A 51 -7.84 2.43 -0.28
N GLN A 52 -7.06 2.49 0.80
CA GLN A 52 -7.56 2.37 2.17
C GLN A 52 -8.57 3.48 2.49
N GLN A 53 -8.30 4.72 2.04
CA GLN A 53 -9.17 5.87 2.21
C GLN A 53 -10.41 5.82 1.31
N VAL A 54 -10.23 5.57 0.00
CA VAL A 54 -11.32 5.52 -0.99
C VAL A 54 -12.29 4.39 -0.67
N PHE A 55 -11.77 3.20 -0.40
CA PHE A 55 -12.60 2.04 -0.13
C PHE A 55 -13.12 1.99 1.30
N ARG A 56 -12.58 2.83 2.21
CA ARG A 56 -12.85 2.81 3.67
C ARG A 56 -12.75 1.39 4.24
N HIS A 57 -11.87 0.59 3.64
CA HIS A 57 -11.69 -0.82 3.91
C HIS A 57 -10.41 -1.00 4.71
N LYS A 58 -10.44 -1.84 5.75
CA LYS A 58 -9.29 -2.06 6.66
C LYS A 58 -8.73 -0.76 7.30
N THR A 59 -9.58 0.22 7.60
CA THR A 59 -9.18 1.51 8.21
C THR A 59 -9.13 1.47 9.75
N ARG A 60 -9.85 0.56 10.41
CA ARG A 60 -9.98 0.56 11.90
C ARG A 60 -9.48 -0.70 12.62
N LYS A 61 -9.40 -1.86 11.96
CA LYS A 61 -8.87 -3.07 12.59
C LYS A 61 -7.36 -3.14 12.39
N GLN A 62 -6.63 -2.92 13.48
CA GLN A 62 -5.22 -3.28 13.58
C GLN A 62 -5.11 -4.81 13.51
N PRO A 63 -4.09 -5.35 12.81
CA PRO A 63 -2.76 -4.75 12.64
C PRO A 63 -2.47 -4.09 11.27
N PHE A 64 -3.31 -4.26 10.24
CA PHE A 64 -2.99 -3.84 8.87
C PHE A 64 -2.65 -2.34 8.72
N ALA A 65 -3.47 -1.45 9.30
CA ALA A 65 -3.27 0.00 9.19
C ALA A 65 -1.96 0.46 9.82
N ALA A 66 -1.55 -0.13 10.95
CA ALA A 66 -0.29 0.20 11.61
C ALA A 66 0.92 -0.26 10.80
N TRP A 67 0.86 -1.46 10.22
CA TRP A 67 1.93 -1.94 9.33
C TRP A 67 2.06 -1.07 8.08
N LEU A 68 0.95 -0.68 7.46
CA LEU A 68 0.97 0.20 6.29
C LEU A 68 1.58 1.58 6.62
N LEU A 69 1.21 2.18 7.75
CA LEU A 69 1.80 3.43 8.23
C LEU A 69 3.30 3.28 8.53
N GLY A 70 3.71 2.16 9.14
CA GLY A 70 5.12 1.85 9.39
C GLY A 70 5.92 1.76 8.09
N ILE A 71 5.40 1.08 7.06
CA ILE A 71 6.02 1.00 5.73
C ILE A 71 6.21 2.39 5.13
N VAL A 72 5.17 3.22 5.15
CA VAL A 72 5.20 4.59 4.60
C VAL A 72 6.23 5.44 5.35
N ALA A 73 6.27 5.34 6.68
CA ALA A 73 7.24 6.08 7.50
C ALA A 73 8.69 5.69 7.18
N VAL A 74 8.96 4.39 7.05
CA VAL A 74 10.30 3.89 6.69
C VAL A 74 10.70 4.35 5.29
N GLN A 75 9.80 4.25 4.29
CA GLN A 75 10.09 4.72 2.94
C GLN A 75 10.33 6.23 2.90
N ALA A 76 9.53 7.03 3.61
CA ALA A 76 9.72 8.47 3.70
C ALA A 76 11.06 8.84 4.36
N ALA A 77 11.44 8.15 5.43
CA ALA A 77 12.72 8.35 6.09
C ALA A 77 13.91 8.00 5.17
N LEU A 78 13.82 6.89 4.43
CA LEU A 78 14.85 6.50 3.46
C LEU A 78 15.01 7.53 2.35
N VAL A 79 13.90 8.02 1.79
CA VAL A 79 13.91 9.08 0.77
C VAL A 79 14.53 10.36 1.32
N LEU A 80 14.18 10.74 2.56
CA LEU A 80 14.75 11.91 3.20
C LEU A 80 16.26 11.76 3.40
N ILE A 81 16.73 10.64 3.95
CA ILE A 81 18.16 10.37 4.16
C ILE A 81 18.91 10.39 2.80
N ALA A 82 18.38 9.72 1.78
CA ALA A 82 18.97 9.70 0.45
C ALA A 82 19.04 11.11 -0.17
N SER A 83 17.99 11.93 0.01
CA SER A 83 17.97 13.32 -0.47
C SER A 83 19.01 14.22 0.19
N ARG A 84 19.42 13.90 1.43
CA ARG A 84 20.45 14.65 2.17
C ARG A 84 21.86 14.18 1.87
N ALA A 85 22.03 12.93 1.45
CA ALA A 85 23.32 12.39 1.02
C ALA A 85 23.70 12.79 -0.43
N ALA A 86 22.73 13.26 -1.21
CA ALA A 86 22.91 13.65 -2.60
C ALA A 86 23.12 15.16 -2.83
N GLY A 87 23.15 15.97 -1.76
CA GLY A 87 23.42 17.41 -1.79
C GLY A 87 24.67 17.75 -1.01
#